data_AF-A0A356AYL9-F1
#
_entry.id   AF-A0A356AYL9-F1
#
_cell.length_a   1.000
_cell.length_b   1.000
_cell.length_c   1.000
_cell.angle_alpha   90.00
_cell.angle_beta   90.00
_cell.angle_gamma   90.00
#
_symmetry.space_group_name_H-M   'P 1'
#
loop_
_entity.id
_entity.type
_entity.pdbx_description
1 polymer ?
#
loop_
_entity_poly.entity_id
_entity_poly.type
_entity_poly.pdbx_seq_one_letter_code
_entity_poly.pdbx_strand_id
1 'polypeptide(L)'
;MKKFIIVVAVVVTLVIVSDFLYYHKGWYIDFHPDQEVTTVTKTDENNIYLKAESGYEAFEIRGVNLGSGIPGKWATDFAIDKDTYLRWFSWMKEMGLNTVRVYTIQSEDFYKAFYEFNSQNEDPLYMLQGVWVNDYIQNSHRDAFVQEFYGDFLEHCKIAVDVIHGNRKIVQGGIHSAGYGTYKTDVSQWVIGYILGVEWEDVTVAYTNEKYTGVEGYTSYQGTYMFTTEDASPFEVMLASVGDQVIEYESTRYKKQRLIAFSNWPTTDPFIYPTDLSDFFMKCAQVDVEHIKTTDRFLSGHFASYHVYPYYPDYLSHIKDWSPFLPEGKTAYTENGVLNTYKAYLHMLTAHHDIPVVISEYGVSTGRGMAQRDMNTSRNQGYMSEVEQGNALIECYEDILDAGGAGSCLFTWQDEWFKRTWNTMYAVDLKRTPFWSDYQTNEQYFGLLSFDPGEKTSVSYVDGDLSEWTDGDKVLDQEGMSVHMKYDEKFVYFLVYKENLKFGEEVLYIPIDTTPKSGSSYCRNEGILFDRAVDFLIVING
;
A
#
# COMPACT_ATOMS: atom_id res chain seq x y z
N MET A 1 -5.17 -23.27 -55.10
CA MET A 1 -5.12 -23.73 -53.69
C MET A 1 -3.79 -23.42 -53.00
N LYS A 2 -2.63 -23.95 -53.43
CA LYS A 2 -1.31 -23.66 -52.79
C LYS A 2 -0.95 -22.17 -52.68
N LYS A 3 -1.10 -21.39 -53.76
CA LYS A 3 -0.84 -19.94 -53.75
C LYS A 3 -1.74 -19.17 -52.77
N PHE A 4 -3.02 -19.55 -52.70
CA PHE A 4 -3.99 -18.96 -51.77
C PHE A 4 -3.60 -19.24 -50.30
N ILE A 5 -3.25 -20.49 -49.98
CA ILE A 5 -2.80 -20.87 -48.65
C ILE A 5 -1.53 -20.12 -48.25
N ILE A 6 -0.58 -19.93 -49.17
CA ILE A 6 0.64 -19.15 -48.91
C ILE A 6 0.31 -17.69 -48.60
N VAL A 7 -0.56 -17.06 -49.40
CA VAL A 7 -0.97 -15.66 -49.17
C VAL A 7 -1.67 -15.53 -47.82
N VAL A 8 -2.63 -16.41 -47.51
CA VAL A 8 -3.33 -16.41 -46.22
C VAL A 8 -2.35 -16.63 -45.06
N ALA A 9 -1.40 -17.57 -45.18
CA ALA A 9 -0.40 -17.81 -44.15
C ALA A 9 0.48 -16.58 -43.91
N VAL A 10 0.95 -15.92 -44.97
CA VAL A 10 1.74 -14.68 -44.85
C VAL A 10 0.95 -13.58 -44.15
N VAL A 11 -0.32 -13.39 -44.52
CA VAL A 11 -1.19 -12.37 -43.89
C VAL A 11 -1.38 -12.68 -42.41
N VAL A 12 -1.66 -13.94 -42.05
CA VAL A 12 -1.81 -14.35 -40.65
C VAL A 12 -0.51 -14.13 -39.86
N THR A 13 0.64 -14.50 -40.42
CA THR A 13 1.95 -14.25 -39.79
C THR A 13 2.19 -12.76 -39.58
N LEU A 14 1.89 -11.91 -40.59
CA LEU A 14 2.04 -10.46 -40.45
C LEU A 14 1.13 -9.90 -39.37
N VAL A 15 -0.12 -10.35 -39.26
CA VAL A 15 -1.04 -9.92 -38.21
C VAL A 15 -0.52 -10.32 -36.82
N ILE A 16 -0.03 -11.55 -36.66
CA ILE A 16 0.53 -12.03 -35.38
C ILE A 16 1.79 -11.25 -35.00
N VAL A 17 2.69 -11.01 -35.96
CA VAL A 17 3.91 -10.24 -35.73
C VAL A 17 3.58 -8.79 -35.39
N SER A 18 2.65 -8.15 -36.11
CA SER A 18 2.22 -6.79 -35.81
C SER A 18 1.55 -6.69 -34.44
N ASP A 19 0.68 -7.64 -34.07
CA ASP A 19 0.06 -7.69 -32.75
C ASP A 19 1.10 -7.85 -31.64
N PHE A 20 2.08 -8.73 -31.84
CA PHE A 20 3.17 -8.94 -30.89
C PHE A 20 4.04 -7.68 -30.74
N LEU A 21 4.49 -7.10 -31.85
CA LEU A 21 5.32 -5.90 -31.86
C LEU A 21 4.58 -4.74 -31.19
N TYR A 22 3.29 -4.56 -31.48
CA TYR A 22 2.50 -3.47 -30.92
C TYR A 22 2.21 -3.65 -29.42
N TYR A 23 1.60 -4.77 -29.03
CA TYR A 23 1.08 -4.95 -27.67
C TYR A 23 2.10 -5.50 -26.66
N HIS A 24 3.21 -6.11 -27.12
CA HIS A 24 4.24 -6.68 -26.23
C HIS A 24 5.59 -5.97 -26.31
N LYS A 25 5.92 -5.35 -27.46
CA LYS A 25 7.18 -4.63 -27.65
C LYS A 25 7.02 -3.12 -27.70
N GLY A 26 5.80 -2.61 -27.55
CA GLY A 26 5.53 -1.17 -27.58
C GLY A 26 5.88 -0.53 -28.93
N TRP A 27 5.95 -1.29 -30.03
CA TRP A 27 6.17 -0.69 -31.36
C TRP A 27 4.90 0.00 -31.83
N TYR A 28 5.01 1.24 -32.33
CA TYR A 28 3.88 1.96 -32.86
C TYR A 28 4.30 2.87 -34.02
N ILE A 29 3.32 3.33 -34.79
CA ILE A 29 3.48 4.36 -35.81
C ILE A 29 2.64 5.54 -35.34
N ASP A 30 3.27 6.70 -35.18
CA ASP A 30 2.57 7.94 -34.88
C ASP A 30 1.90 8.47 -36.15
N PHE A 31 0.58 8.33 -36.22
CA PHE A 31 -0.23 8.88 -37.32
C PHE A 31 -0.61 10.35 -37.13
N HIS A 32 -0.31 10.92 -35.95
CA HIS A 32 -0.67 12.29 -35.57
C HIS A 32 0.54 13.02 -34.92
N PRO A 33 1.69 13.13 -35.61
CA PRO A 33 2.90 13.71 -35.04
C PRO A 33 2.75 15.16 -34.60
N ASP A 34 1.88 15.92 -35.28
CA ASP A 34 1.63 17.34 -35.00
C ASP A 34 0.52 17.58 -33.96
N GLN A 35 -0.08 16.52 -33.41
CA GLN A 35 -1.11 16.67 -32.38
C GLN A 35 -0.49 17.24 -31.10
N GLU A 36 -1.14 18.27 -30.56
CA GLU A 36 -0.71 18.93 -29.34
C GLU A 36 -0.80 17.99 -28.13
N VAL A 37 0.23 18.04 -27.28
CA VAL A 37 0.26 17.32 -26.00
C VAL A 37 -0.68 18.01 -25.02
N THR A 38 -1.52 17.23 -24.34
CA THR A 38 -2.51 17.75 -23.39
C THR A 38 -2.38 17.10 -22.02
N THR A 39 -2.80 17.80 -20.97
CA THR A 39 -2.90 17.26 -19.61
C THR A 39 -4.29 17.53 -19.03
N VAL A 40 -4.65 16.74 -18.02
CA VAL A 40 -5.84 16.92 -17.17
C VAL A 40 -5.48 17.43 -15.78
N THR A 41 -4.19 17.54 -15.45
CA THR A 41 -3.71 17.98 -14.14
C THR A 41 -2.64 19.06 -14.27
N LYS A 42 -2.53 19.90 -13.25
CA LYS A 42 -1.46 20.89 -13.09
C LYS A 42 -1.00 20.98 -11.64
N THR A 43 0.19 21.52 -11.39
CA THR A 43 0.64 21.90 -10.04
C THR A 43 1.10 23.35 -10.00
N ASP A 44 1.02 23.94 -8.81
CA ASP A 44 1.85 25.09 -8.41
C ASP A 44 2.70 24.70 -7.19
N GLU A 45 3.21 25.67 -6.44
CA GLU A 45 4.05 25.44 -5.25
C GLU A 45 3.40 24.53 -4.20
N ASN A 46 2.08 24.62 -4.00
CA ASN A 46 1.39 23.96 -2.88
C ASN A 46 0.21 23.10 -3.30
N ASN A 47 -0.35 23.33 -4.49
CA ASN A 47 -1.64 22.78 -4.89
C ASN A 47 -1.55 21.91 -6.13
N ILE A 48 -2.37 20.88 -6.14
CA ILE A 48 -2.71 20.12 -7.34
C ILE A 48 -4.01 20.70 -7.90
N TYR A 49 -4.07 20.79 -9.23
CA TYR A 49 -5.25 21.25 -9.94
C TYR A 49 -5.72 20.20 -10.94
N LEU A 50 -7.02 20.05 -11.07
CA LEU A 50 -7.68 19.18 -12.03
C LEU A 50 -8.44 20.01 -13.06
N LYS A 51 -8.43 19.56 -14.31
CA LYS A 51 -9.13 20.21 -15.41
C LYS A 51 -10.65 20.07 -15.23
N ALA A 52 -11.33 21.22 -15.21
CA ALA A 52 -12.79 21.37 -15.19
C ALA A 52 -13.29 22.07 -16.47
N GLU A 53 -14.60 22.24 -16.64
CA GLU A 53 -15.18 22.95 -17.79
C GLU A 53 -14.70 24.40 -17.91
N SER A 54 -14.49 25.06 -16.77
CA SER A 54 -14.12 26.47 -16.64
C SER A 54 -12.61 26.72 -16.68
N GLY A 55 -11.78 25.67 -16.68
CA GLY A 55 -10.32 25.78 -16.58
C GLY A 55 -9.70 24.71 -15.68
N TYR A 56 -8.93 25.13 -14.69
CA TYR A 56 -8.30 24.26 -13.69
C TYR A 56 -8.78 24.67 -12.30
N GLU A 57 -9.23 23.70 -11.51
CA GLU A 57 -9.73 23.90 -10.15
C GLU A 57 -8.86 23.14 -9.16
N ALA A 58 -8.69 23.69 -7.95
CA ALA A 58 -7.90 23.05 -6.91
C ALA A 58 -8.48 21.67 -6.59
N PHE A 59 -7.62 20.68 -6.51
CA PHE A 59 -7.98 19.28 -6.34
C PHE A 59 -7.20 18.68 -5.18
N GLU A 60 -7.88 18.55 -4.05
CA GLU A 60 -7.35 17.79 -2.91
C GLU A 60 -7.54 16.29 -3.18
N ILE A 61 -6.45 15.54 -3.09
CA ILE A 61 -6.51 14.07 -3.19
C ILE A 61 -7.09 13.51 -1.89
N ARG A 62 -8.29 12.93 -1.97
CA ARG A 62 -8.95 12.18 -0.88
C ARG A 62 -8.99 10.73 -1.31
N GLY A 63 -7.84 10.08 -1.17
CA GLY A 63 -7.56 8.79 -1.75
C GLY A 63 -7.62 7.64 -0.78
N VAL A 64 -7.69 6.43 -1.34
CA VAL A 64 -7.46 5.19 -0.61
C VAL A 64 -6.52 4.29 -1.40
N ASN A 65 -5.62 3.61 -0.70
CA ASN A 65 -4.78 2.57 -1.26
C ASN A 65 -5.60 1.30 -1.47
N LEU A 66 -5.36 0.63 -2.60
CA LEU A 66 -6.03 -0.62 -2.97
C LEU A 66 -5.01 -1.71 -3.27
N GLY A 67 -4.93 -2.71 -2.39
CA GLY A 67 -4.12 -3.91 -2.57
C GLY A 67 -4.77 -4.93 -3.52
N SER A 68 -4.06 -6.02 -3.80
CA SER A 68 -4.57 -7.15 -4.62
C SER A 68 -4.98 -8.38 -3.79
N GLY A 69 -4.74 -8.36 -2.48
CA GLY A 69 -5.00 -9.48 -1.57
C GLY A 69 -6.48 -9.68 -1.27
N ILE A 70 -6.92 -10.95 -1.32
CA ILE A 70 -8.22 -11.41 -0.81
C ILE A 70 -8.05 -12.80 -0.15
N PRO A 71 -8.99 -13.22 0.72
CA PRO A 71 -8.92 -14.52 1.38
C PRO A 71 -8.81 -15.68 0.38
N GLY A 72 -7.97 -16.68 0.71
CA GLY A 72 -7.82 -17.91 -0.06
C GLY A 72 -7.03 -17.78 -1.37
N LYS A 73 -6.47 -16.60 -1.68
CA LYS A 73 -5.73 -16.31 -2.93
C LYS A 73 -4.37 -15.69 -2.64
N TRP A 74 -3.38 -15.94 -3.50
CA TRP A 74 -2.12 -15.19 -3.42
C TRP A 74 -2.32 -13.78 -3.98
N ALA A 75 -1.70 -12.77 -3.37
CA ALA A 75 -1.75 -11.40 -3.88
C ALA A 75 -1.22 -11.28 -5.32
N THR A 76 -0.27 -12.15 -5.69
CA THR A 76 0.29 -12.25 -7.04
C THR A 76 -0.66 -12.88 -8.06
N ASP A 77 -1.80 -13.44 -7.62
CA ASP A 77 -2.82 -13.99 -8.52
C ASP A 77 -3.72 -12.88 -9.09
N PHE A 78 -3.77 -11.70 -8.45
CA PHE A 78 -4.67 -10.59 -8.79
C PHE A 78 -6.12 -11.05 -8.98
N ALA A 79 -6.61 -11.83 -8.01
CA ALA A 79 -7.81 -12.65 -8.13
C ALA A 79 -9.14 -11.92 -7.89
N ILE A 80 -9.11 -10.62 -7.54
CA ILE A 80 -10.32 -9.82 -7.36
C ILE A 80 -11.02 -9.67 -8.71
N ASP A 81 -12.31 -9.99 -8.74
CA ASP A 81 -13.11 -9.91 -9.95
C ASP A 81 -13.72 -8.52 -10.17
N LYS A 82 -14.23 -8.31 -11.39
CA LYS A 82 -14.82 -7.05 -11.83
C LYS A 82 -16.00 -6.61 -10.95
N ASP A 83 -16.89 -7.53 -10.58
CA ASP A 83 -18.10 -7.22 -9.81
C ASP A 83 -17.74 -6.76 -8.38
N THR A 84 -16.71 -7.36 -7.80
CA THR A 84 -16.17 -6.92 -6.51
C THR A 84 -15.59 -5.52 -6.59
N TYR A 85 -14.81 -5.21 -7.62
CA TYR A 85 -14.29 -3.86 -7.84
C TYR A 85 -15.40 -2.83 -8.05
N LEU A 86 -16.41 -3.12 -8.88
CA LEU A 86 -17.55 -2.21 -9.09
C LEU A 86 -18.25 -1.87 -7.77
N ARG A 87 -18.50 -2.87 -6.92
CA ARG A 87 -19.09 -2.68 -5.60
C ARG A 87 -18.20 -1.83 -4.70
N TRP A 88 -16.90 -2.10 -4.68
CA TRP A 88 -15.93 -1.33 -3.90
C TRP A 88 -15.85 0.13 -4.36
N PHE A 89 -15.81 0.39 -5.67
CA PHE A 89 -15.81 1.76 -6.21
C PHE A 89 -17.06 2.54 -5.82
N SER A 90 -18.24 1.91 -5.82
CA SER A 90 -19.47 2.53 -5.31
C SER A 90 -19.33 2.91 -3.84
N TRP A 91 -18.88 1.99 -2.97
CA TRP A 91 -18.70 2.26 -1.55
C TRP A 91 -17.64 3.33 -1.28
N MET A 92 -16.55 3.37 -2.06
CA MET A 92 -15.54 4.42 -1.97
C MET A 92 -16.14 5.80 -2.26
N LYS A 93 -16.95 5.92 -3.34
CA LYS A 93 -17.65 7.18 -3.65
C LYS A 93 -18.67 7.55 -2.58
N GLU A 94 -19.42 6.59 -2.04
CA GLU A 94 -20.37 6.81 -0.94
C GLU A 94 -19.69 7.34 0.32
N MET A 95 -18.46 6.89 0.61
CA MET A 95 -17.63 7.40 1.70
C MET A 95 -17.07 8.82 1.44
N GLY A 96 -17.11 9.29 0.19
CA GLY A 96 -16.59 10.61 -0.21
C GLY A 96 -15.16 10.58 -0.75
N LEU A 97 -14.59 9.40 -1.02
CA LEU A 97 -13.29 9.27 -1.67
C LEU A 97 -13.39 9.73 -3.13
N ASN A 98 -12.34 10.39 -3.61
CA ASN A 98 -12.25 10.82 -5.01
C ASN A 98 -11.15 10.11 -5.79
N THR A 99 -10.23 9.42 -5.13
CA THR A 99 -9.05 8.82 -5.76
C THR A 99 -8.80 7.41 -5.26
N VAL A 100 -8.38 6.51 -6.15
CA VAL A 100 -7.85 5.18 -5.81
C VAL A 100 -6.38 5.15 -6.18
N ARG A 101 -5.52 4.79 -5.23
CA ARG A 101 -4.11 4.49 -5.50
C ARG A 101 -3.92 2.98 -5.59
N VAL A 102 -3.30 2.52 -6.67
CA VAL A 102 -2.85 1.14 -6.82
C VAL A 102 -1.33 1.09 -6.82
N TYR A 103 -0.74 0.08 -6.19
CA TYR A 103 0.72 -0.06 -6.06
C TYR A 103 1.44 -0.48 -7.34
N THR A 104 0.73 -1.19 -8.19
CA THR A 104 1.24 -1.81 -9.41
C THR A 104 0.10 -1.96 -10.42
N ILE A 105 0.41 -2.50 -11.60
CA ILE A 105 -0.59 -2.87 -12.59
C ILE A 105 -1.49 -3.96 -12.00
N GLN A 106 -2.80 -3.70 -11.95
CA GLN A 106 -3.81 -4.65 -11.46
C GLN A 106 -4.25 -5.63 -12.57
N SER A 107 -5.15 -6.58 -12.26
CA SER A 107 -5.76 -7.45 -13.27
C SER A 107 -6.54 -6.66 -14.33
N GLU A 108 -6.78 -7.25 -15.50
CA GLU A 108 -7.62 -6.62 -16.53
C GLU A 108 -9.04 -6.30 -16.04
N ASP A 109 -9.54 -7.04 -15.05
CA ASP A 109 -10.85 -6.85 -14.47
C ASP A 109 -10.96 -5.54 -13.67
N PHE A 110 -9.88 -5.13 -13.00
CA PHE A 110 -9.80 -3.82 -12.34
C PHE A 110 -10.04 -2.67 -13.34
N TYR A 111 -9.29 -2.65 -14.45
CA TYR A 111 -9.40 -1.57 -15.44
C TYR A 111 -10.74 -1.57 -16.16
N LYS A 112 -11.32 -2.75 -16.43
CA LYS A 112 -12.69 -2.87 -16.97
C LYS A 112 -13.74 -2.36 -15.99
N ALA A 113 -13.62 -2.71 -14.70
CA ALA A 113 -14.52 -2.22 -13.65
C ALA A 113 -14.41 -0.70 -13.51
N PHE A 114 -13.19 -0.17 -13.48
CA PHE A 114 -12.92 1.26 -13.31
C PHE A 114 -13.49 2.08 -14.47
N TYR A 115 -13.30 1.61 -15.71
CA TYR A 115 -13.94 2.21 -16.88
C TYR A 115 -15.46 2.17 -16.80
N GLU A 116 -16.03 1.00 -16.50
CA GLU A 116 -17.48 0.83 -16.45
C GLU A 116 -18.10 1.73 -15.40
N PHE A 117 -17.53 1.75 -14.20
CA PHE A 117 -17.93 2.63 -13.12
C PHE A 117 -17.88 4.09 -13.56
N ASN A 118 -16.73 4.59 -13.99
CA ASN A 118 -16.60 6.01 -14.34
C ASN A 118 -17.39 6.42 -15.59
N SER A 119 -17.60 5.53 -16.56
CA SER A 119 -18.39 5.82 -17.76
C SER A 119 -19.88 6.06 -17.46
N GLN A 120 -20.36 5.61 -16.30
CA GLN A 120 -21.75 5.71 -15.85
C GLN A 120 -21.95 6.78 -14.77
N ASN A 121 -20.88 7.48 -14.35
CA ASN A 121 -20.91 8.43 -13.25
C ASN A 121 -20.36 9.79 -13.70
N GLU A 122 -21.15 10.86 -13.49
CA GLU A 122 -20.74 12.24 -13.79
C GLU A 122 -19.63 12.73 -12.83
N ASP A 123 -19.58 12.17 -11.62
CA ASP A 123 -18.53 12.40 -10.62
C ASP A 123 -17.63 11.15 -10.51
N PRO A 124 -16.60 11.01 -11.36
CA PRO A 124 -15.79 9.80 -11.43
C PRO A 124 -14.89 9.61 -10.20
N LEU A 125 -14.35 8.41 -10.06
CA LEU A 125 -13.13 8.17 -9.29
C LEU A 125 -11.91 8.46 -10.16
N TYR A 126 -10.89 9.07 -9.58
CA TYR A 126 -9.58 9.25 -10.19
C TYR A 126 -8.61 8.15 -9.75
N MET A 127 -7.52 7.97 -10.50
CA MET A 127 -6.51 6.96 -10.19
C MET A 127 -5.10 7.55 -10.12
N LEU A 128 -4.35 7.14 -9.09
CA LEU A 128 -2.90 7.19 -9.04
C LEU A 128 -2.33 5.81 -9.36
N GLN A 129 -1.62 5.71 -10.48
CA GLN A 129 -1.02 4.45 -10.92
C GLN A 129 0.39 4.31 -10.35
N GLY A 130 0.57 3.42 -9.38
CA GLY A 130 1.87 3.04 -8.84
C GLY A 130 2.63 2.13 -9.81
N VAL A 131 3.96 2.20 -9.73
CA VAL A 131 4.88 1.28 -10.42
C VAL A 131 5.82 0.65 -9.39
N TRP A 132 5.53 -0.58 -9.01
CA TRP A 132 6.31 -1.33 -8.03
C TRP A 132 7.68 -1.77 -8.56
N VAL A 133 8.73 -1.55 -7.76
CA VAL A 133 10.07 -2.11 -8.00
C VAL A 133 10.23 -3.37 -7.17
N ASN A 134 10.62 -4.47 -7.80
CA ASN A 134 10.71 -5.78 -7.16
C ASN A 134 11.62 -5.77 -5.92
N ASP A 135 11.08 -6.21 -4.77
CA ASP A 135 11.76 -6.25 -3.47
C ASP A 135 13.08 -7.03 -3.52
N TYR A 136 13.13 -8.12 -4.31
CA TYR A 136 14.36 -8.91 -4.48
C TYR A 136 15.47 -8.07 -5.11
N ILE A 137 15.13 -7.20 -6.05
CA ILE A 137 16.11 -6.33 -6.70
C ILE A 137 16.59 -5.27 -5.70
N GLN A 138 15.68 -4.66 -4.94
CA GLN A 138 16.01 -3.68 -3.90
C GLN A 138 16.85 -4.27 -2.75
N ASN A 139 16.66 -5.56 -2.43
CA ASN A 139 17.36 -6.27 -1.36
C ASN A 139 18.60 -7.06 -1.86
N SER A 140 19.13 -6.72 -3.04
CA SER A 140 20.30 -7.39 -3.64
C SER A 140 21.53 -6.48 -3.64
N HIS A 141 22.71 -7.03 -3.98
CA HIS A 141 23.97 -6.25 -4.07
C HIS A 141 24.07 -5.38 -5.34
N ARG A 142 22.95 -4.83 -5.82
CA ARG A 142 22.84 -4.12 -7.10
C ARG A 142 22.65 -2.62 -6.83
N ASP A 143 23.38 -1.79 -7.57
CA ASP A 143 23.11 -0.34 -7.60
C ASP A 143 21.96 0.00 -8.56
N ALA A 144 21.43 1.21 -8.45
CA ALA A 144 20.26 1.63 -9.19
C ALA A 144 20.45 1.74 -10.71
N PHE A 145 21.70 1.80 -11.22
CA PHE A 145 21.98 1.95 -12.65
C PHE A 145 22.19 0.63 -13.39
N VAL A 146 22.20 -0.52 -12.71
CA VAL A 146 22.30 -1.81 -13.40
C VAL A 146 21.05 -2.07 -14.25
N GLN A 147 21.21 -2.79 -15.35
CA GLN A 147 20.12 -3.02 -16.32
C GLN A 147 18.89 -3.67 -15.68
N GLU A 148 19.09 -4.62 -14.77
CA GLU A 148 18.02 -5.33 -14.06
C GLU A 148 17.32 -4.48 -12.99
N PHE A 149 17.83 -3.29 -12.67
CA PHE A 149 17.14 -2.31 -11.84
C PHE A 149 16.56 -1.22 -12.74
N TYR A 150 17.43 -0.37 -13.30
CA TYR A 150 17.03 0.80 -14.08
C TYR A 150 16.19 0.41 -15.31
N GLY A 151 16.67 -0.57 -16.08
CA GLY A 151 16.03 -0.98 -17.32
C GLY A 151 14.66 -1.62 -17.09
N ASP A 152 14.58 -2.53 -16.11
CA ASP A 152 13.32 -3.18 -15.74
C ASP A 152 12.34 -2.18 -15.12
N PHE A 153 12.81 -1.28 -14.26
CA PHE A 153 11.98 -0.21 -13.69
C PHE A 153 11.40 0.70 -14.77
N LEU A 154 12.24 1.21 -15.67
CA LEU A 154 11.81 2.06 -16.78
C LEU A 154 10.84 1.34 -17.73
N GLU A 155 11.11 0.07 -18.07
CA GLU A 155 10.19 -0.72 -18.89
C GLU A 155 8.85 -0.89 -18.17
N HIS A 156 8.84 -1.24 -16.88
CA HIS A 156 7.59 -1.34 -16.12
C HIS A 156 6.80 -0.03 -16.08
N CYS A 157 7.47 1.12 -15.98
CA CYS A 157 6.80 2.42 -16.09
C CYS A 157 6.15 2.60 -17.47
N LYS A 158 6.85 2.29 -18.57
CA LYS A 158 6.29 2.37 -19.94
C LYS A 158 5.12 1.41 -20.14
N ILE A 159 5.19 0.22 -19.54
CA ILE A 159 4.10 -0.76 -19.54
C ILE A 159 2.89 -0.20 -18.80
N ALA A 160 3.07 0.43 -17.65
CA ALA A 160 1.97 1.03 -16.90
C ALA A 160 1.28 2.13 -17.71
N VAL A 161 2.06 2.98 -18.41
CA VAL A 161 1.51 3.95 -19.38
C VAL A 161 0.66 3.21 -20.43
N ASP A 162 1.22 2.22 -21.13
CA ASP A 162 0.46 1.47 -22.15
C ASP A 162 -0.81 0.81 -21.60
N VAL A 163 -0.78 0.31 -20.37
CA VAL A 163 -1.92 -0.33 -19.70
C VAL A 163 -3.07 0.66 -19.49
N ILE A 164 -2.80 1.85 -18.94
CA ILE A 164 -3.86 2.82 -18.67
C ILE A 164 -4.51 3.35 -19.97
N HIS A 165 -3.77 3.36 -21.07
CA HIS A 165 -4.24 3.74 -22.40
C HIS A 165 -4.88 2.57 -23.17
N GLY A 166 -5.07 1.40 -22.54
CA GLY A 166 -5.69 0.24 -23.18
C GLY A 166 -4.88 -0.33 -24.36
N ASN A 167 -3.55 -0.27 -24.29
CA ASN A 167 -2.64 -0.64 -25.37
C ASN A 167 -1.58 -1.67 -24.97
N ARG A 168 -1.88 -2.59 -24.05
CA ARG A 168 -0.92 -3.60 -23.57
C ARG A 168 -1.49 -5.02 -23.48
N LYS A 169 -0.64 -6.00 -23.75
CA LYS A 169 -0.87 -7.40 -23.35
C LYS A 169 0.28 -7.86 -22.46
N ILE A 170 -0.07 -8.42 -21.30
CA ILE A 170 0.88 -8.98 -20.34
C ILE A 170 0.56 -10.46 -20.18
N VAL A 171 1.56 -11.30 -20.45
CA VAL A 171 1.45 -12.74 -20.24
C VAL A 171 1.58 -13.05 -18.75
N GLN A 172 0.91 -14.10 -18.29
CA GLN A 172 0.99 -14.51 -16.88
C GLN A 172 2.45 -14.78 -16.48
N GLY A 173 2.88 -14.19 -15.36
CA GLY A 173 4.26 -14.26 -14.87
C GLY A 173 5.28 -13.46 -15.68
N GLY A 174 4.86 -12.70 -16.69
CA GLY A 174 5.74 -11.86 -17.52
C GLY A 174 6.37 -10.69 -16.74
N ILE A 175 5.70 -10.24 -15.68
CA ILE A 175 6.20 -9.28 -14.70
C ILE A 175 5.84 -9.84 -13.32
N HIS A 176 6.83 -10.02 -12.44
CA HIS A 176 6.62 -10.76 -11.18
C HIS A 176 5.65 -10.07 -10.20
N SER A 177 5.59 -8.73 -10.22
CA SER A 177 4.80 -7.93 -9.27
C SER A 177 3.66 -7.18 -9.94
N ALA A 178 3.11 -7.69 -11.06
CA ALA A 178 2.01 -7.05 -11.78
C ALA A 178 0.98 -8.06 -12.27
N GLY A 179 -0.24 -7.58 -12.45
CA GLY A 179 -1.33 -8.31 -13.08
C GLY A 179 -1.00 -8.71 -14.52
N TYR A 180 -1.80 -9.64 -15.04
CA TYR A 180 -1.69 -10.11 -16.41
C TYR A 180 -3.04 -10.02 -17.10
N GLY A 181 -3.02 -10.02 -18.43
CA GLY A 181 -4.24 -9.91 -19.24
C GLY A 181 -4.04 -9.10 -20.51
N THR A 182 -5.18 -8.79 -21.14
CA THR A 182 -5.27 -7.98 -22.36
C THR A 182 -5.94 -6.65 -22.03
N TYR A 183 -5.11 -5.65 -21.73
CA TYR A 183 -5.52 -4.30 -21.40
C TYR A 183 -5.88 -3.54 -22.68
N LYS A 184 -7.19 -3.53 -22.99
CA LYS A 184 -7.79 -2.85 -24.15
C LYS A 184 -8.70 -1.69 -23.78
N THR A 185 -8.89 -1.47 -22.49
CA THR A 185 -9.79 -0.45 -21.97
C THR A 185 -8.97 0.78 -21.61
N ASP A 186 -9.20 1.88 -22.32
CA ASP A 186 -8.56 3.16 -22.03
C ASP A 186 -9.25 3.82 -20.84
N VAL A 187 -8.57 3.84 -19.70
CA VAL A 187 -9.00 4.54 -18.48
C VAL A 187 -8.27 5.86 -18.27
N SER A 188 -7.38 6.22 -19.21
CA SER A 188 -6.35 7.22 -19.02
C SER A 188 -6.92 8.60 -18.67
N GLN A 189 -8.13 8.94 -19.14
CA GLN A 189 -8.80 10.21 -18.82
C GLN A 189 -9.08 10.43 -17.33
N TRP A 190 -9.15 9.36 -16.53
CA TRP A 190 -9.35 9.41 -15.07
C TRP A 190 -8.07 9.14 -14.28
N VAL A 191 -6.93 8.95 -14.96
CA VAL A 191 -5.64 8.76 -14.29
C VAL A 191 -4.98 10.13 -14.14
N ILE A 192 -4.78 10.56 -12.89
CA ILE A 192 -4.27 11.89 -12.55
C ILE A 192 -2.75 11.92 -12.42
N GLY A 193 -2.12 10.78 -12.15
CA GLY A 193 -0.68 10.73 -11.95
C GLY A 193 -0.11 9.33 -11.81
N TYR A 194 1.22 9.28 -11.80
CA TYR A 194 2.01 8.10 -11.51
C TYR A 194 2.82 8.32 -10.23
N ILE A 195 2.91 7.29 -9.39
CA ILE A 195 3.88 7.21 -8.30
C ILE A 195 4.90 6.14 -8.70
N LEU A 196 6.10 6.58 -9.03
CA LEU A 196 7.17 5.73 -9.53
C LEU A 196 8.01 5.22 -8.36
N GLY A 197 8.15 3.90 -8.26
CA GLY A 197 8.87 3.26 -7.17
C GLY A 197 7.98 2.94 -5.97
N VAL A 198 8.63 2.50 -4.90
CA VAL A 198 8.05 2.10 -3.61
C VAL A 198 8.96 2.64 -2.49
N GLU A 199 8.80 2.17 -1.26
CA GLU A 199 9.79 2.41 -0.20
C GLU A 199 11.21 2.01 -0.69
N TRP A 200 12.09 3.00 -0.86
CA TRP A 200 13.47 2.74 -1.27
C TRP A 200 14.28 2.16 -0.11
N GLU A 201 15.04 1.10 -0.38
CA GLU A 201 16.01 0.58 0.58
C GLU A 201 17.18 1.56 0.74
N ASP A 202 17.42 2.02 1.97
CA ASP A 202 18.48 3.00 2.28
C ASP A 202 19.86 2.54 1.81
N VAL A 203 20.20 1.27 2.03
CA VAL A 203 21.49 0.70 1.60
C VAL A 203 21.64 0.76 0.08
N THR A 204 20.57 0.56 -0.69
CA THR A 204 20.61 0.64 -2.16
C THR A 204 20.83 2.08 -2.63
N VAL A 205 20.18 3.05 -1.98
CA VAL A 205 20.39 4.48 -2.24
C VAL A 205 21.83 4.88 -1.90
N ALA A 206 22.28 4.58 -0.68
CA ALA A 206 23.61 4.92 -0.20
C ALA A 206 24.71 4.28 -1.06
N TYR A 207 24.57 2.99 -1.38
CA TYR A 207 25.53 2.28 -2.23
C TYR A 207 25.60 2.86 -3.65
N THR A 208 24.45 3.21 -4.25
CA THR A 208 24.41 3.85 -5.57
C THR A 208 25.12 5.20 -5.53
N ASN A 209 24.79 6.03 -4.53
CA ASN A 209 25.37 7.35 -4.38
C ASN A 209 26.90 7.27 -4.24
N GLU A 210 27.40 6.46 -3.31
CA GLU A 210 28.84 6.26 -3.07
C GLU A 210 29.58 5.72 -4.31
N LYS A 211 28.98 4.76 -5.02
CA LYS A 211 29.61 4.14 -6.20
C LYS A 211 29.84 5.12 -7.34
N TYR A 212 28.95 6.10 -7.51
CA TYR A 212 28.95 7.02 -8.64
C TYR A 212 29.34 8.46 -8.27
N THR A 213 29.72 8.72 -7.02
CA THR A 213 30.26 10.01 -6.58
C THR A 213 31.40 10.47 -7.49
N GLY A 214 31.21 11.62 -8.15
CA GLY A 214 32.21 12.23 -9.03
C GLY A 214 32.43 11.51 -10.37
N VAL A 215 31.58 10.55 -10.73
CA VAL A 215 31.65 9.87 -12.03
C VAL A 215 30.83 10.64 -13.07
N GLU A 216 31.51 11.15 -14.09
CA GLU A 216 30.87 11.89 -15.19
C GLU A 216 29.75 11.07 -15.84
N GLY A 217 28.60 11.70 -16.07
CA GLY A 217 27.40 11.05 -16.63
C GLY A 217 26.46 10.42 -15.61
N TYR A 218 26.82 10.38 -14.33
CA TYR A 218 25.99 9.84 -13.24
C TYR A 218 25.66 10.87 -12.15
N THR A 219 26.26 12.06 -12.20
CA THR A 219 26.10 13.12 -11.19
C THR A 219 25.26 14.30 -11.70
N SER A 220 24.72 14.22 -12.91
CA SER A 220 23.78 15.20 -13.45
C SER A 220 22.94 14.59 -14.57
N TYR A 221 21.71 15.07 -14.72
CA TYR A 221 20.81 14.70 -15.81
C TYR A 221 20.17 15.94 -16.43
N GLN A 222 20.14 15.99 -17.76
CA GLN A 222 19.46 17.04 -18.53
C GLN A 222 18.57 16.40 -19.59
N GLY A 223 17.30 16.21 -19.23
CA GLY A 223 16.26 15.68 -20.11
C GLY A 223 15.49 16.77 -20.83
N THR A 224 14.43 16.33 -21.52
CA THR A 224 13.50 17.22 -22.24
C THR A 224 12.50 17.88 -21.29
N TYR A 225 12.07 17.14 -20.27
CA TYR A 225 11.00 17.48 -19.32
C TYR A 225 11.53 17.65 -17.90
N MET A 226 12.54 16.85 -17.50
CA MET A 226 13.17 16.92 -16.18
C MET A 226 14.68 17.06 -16.27
N PHE A 227 15.27 17.71 -15.28
CA PHE A 227 16.72 17.86 -15.11
C PHE A 227 17.07 17.89 -13.62
N THR A 228 18.34 17.73 -13.29
CA THR A 228 18.79 17.78 -11.89
C THR A 228 19.53 19.07 -11.56
N THR A 229 19.47 19.48 -10.29
CA THR A 229 20.31 20.55 -9.74
C THR A 229 21.76 20.07 -9.56
N GLU A 230 22.63 20.97 -9.10
CA GLU A 230 24.04 20.64 -8.80
C GLU A 230 24.22 19.80 -7.54
N ASP A 231 23.23 19.82 -6.63
CA ASP A 231 23.24 19.08 -5.37
C ASP A 231 22.68 17.66 -5.50
N ALA A 232 22.23 17.28 -6.70
CA ALA A 232 21.58 15.99 -6.92
C ALA A 232 22.53 14.81 -6.71
N SER A 233 22.04 13.82 -5.95
CA SER A 233 22.72 12.55 -5.76
C SER A 233 22.61 11.66 -7.01
N PRO A 234 23.53 10.70 -7.24
CA PRO A 234 23.40 9.76 -8.35
C PRO A 234 22.08 8.98 -8.37
N PHE A 235 21.49 8.69 -7.21
CA PHE A 235 20.17 8.06 -7.15
C PHE A 235 19.06 9.00 -7.65
N GLU A 236 19.10 10.28 -7.29
CA GLU A 236 18.14 11.29 -7.81
C GLU A 236 18.32 11.53 -9.32
N VAL A 237 19.55 11.46 -9.83
CA VAL A 237 19.84 11.48 -11.28
C VAL A 237 19.17 10.31 -11.99
N MET A 238 19.20 9.11 -11.40
CA MET A 238 18.50 7.94 -11.90
C MET A 238 16.98 8.19 -11.94
N LEU A 239 16.39 8.70 -10.84
CA LEU A 239 14.96 9.01 -10.77
C LEU A 239 14.54 10.05 -11.81
N ALA A 240 15.29 11.15 -11.93
CA ALA A 240 15.06 12.18 -12.95
C ALA A 240 15.07 11.60 -14.36
N SER A 241 16.03 10.70 -14.64
CA SER A 241 16.13 10.02 -15.93
C SER A 241 14.94 9.10 -16.24
N VAL A 242 14.43 8.37 -15.24
CA VAL A 242 13.23 7.54 -15.40
C VAL A 242 12.00 8.42 -15.62
N GLY A 243 11.78 9.43 -14.77
CA GLY A 243 10.64 10.33 -14.86
C GLY A 243 10.57 11.06 -16.22
N ASP A 244 11.68 11.60 -16.68
CA ASP A 244 11.80 12.28 -17.98
C ASP A 244 11.38 11.37 -19.14
N GLN A 245 11.86 10.13 -19.15
CA GLN A 245 11.55 9.16 -20.21
C GLN A 245 10.13 8.63 -20.14
N VAL A 246 9.50 8.57 -18.96
CA VAL A 246 8.08 8.23 -18.83
C VAL A 246 7.23 9.35 -19.41
N ILE A 247 7.54 10.60 -19.09
CA ILE A 247 6.87 11.78 -19.65
C ILE A 247 7.06 11.83 -21.17
N GLU A 248 8.28 11.59 -21.66
CA GLU A 248 8.57 11.54 -23.09
C GLU A 248 7.77 10.43 -23.78
N TYR A 249 7.75 9.22 -23.21
CA TYR A 249 7.03 8.10 -23.77
C TYR A 249 5.52 8.39 -23.91
N GLU A 250 4.90 8.93 -22.85
CA GLU A 250 3.48 9.28 -22.90
C GLU A 250 3.20 10.47 -23.83
N SER A 251 4.07 11.48 -23.82
CA SER A 251 3.94 12.67 -24.68
C SER A 251 4.05 12.30 -26.16
N THR A 252 5.00 11.45 -26.52
CA THR A 252 5.26 11.09 -27.91
C THR A 252 4.22 10.12 -28.44
N ARG A 253 3.84 9.11 -27.66
CA ARG A 253 2.93 8.05 -28.09
C ARG A 253 1.46 8.41 -27.96
N TYR A 254 1.07 9.03 -26.85
CA TYR A 254 -0.33 9.26 -26.51
C TYR A 254 -0.73 10.73 -26.55
N LYS A 255 0.22 11.65 -26.72
CA LYS A 255 0.00 13.11 -26.68
C LYS A 255 -0.62 13.55 -25.35
N LYS A 256 -0.23 12.86 -24.28
CA LYS A 256 -0.70 13.12 -22.91
C LYS A 256 0.48 13.30 -21.97
N GLN A 257 0.22 14.04 -20.89
CA GLN A 257 1.07 14.12 -19.72
C GLN A 257 0.19 14.06 -18.48
N ARG A 258 0.75 13.58 -17.38
CA ARG A 258 0.12 13.44 -16.06
C ARG A 258 1.11 13.82 -14.98
N LEU A 259 0.63 13.94 -13.75
CA LEU A 259 1.51 14.14 -12.61
C LEU A 259 2.52 12.99 -12.49
N ILE A 260 3.75 13.34 -12.08
CA ILE A 260 4.77 12.37 -11.69
C ILE A 260 5.11 12.60 -10.23
N ALA A 261 5.27 11.52 -9.48
CA ALA A 261 5.89 11.52 -8.17
C ALA A 261 6.85 10.34 -8.08
N PHE A 262 7.84 10.47 -7.20
CA PHE A 262 8.68 9.37 -6.77
C PHE A 262 8.27 9.01 -5.35
N SER A 263 8.03 7.72 -5.09
CA SER A 263 7.69 7.26 -3.73
C SER A 263 8.86 7.59 -2.80
N ASN A 264 8.57 7.99 -1.57
CA ASN A 264 9.55 8.17 -0.52
C ASN A 264 8.92 7.86 0.85
N TRP A 265 9.76 7.66 1.86
CA TRP A 265 9.37 7.28 3.21
C TRP A 265 10.50 7.63 4.19
N PRO A 266 10.27 7.62 5.52
CA PRO A 266 11.20 8.19 6.49
C PRO A 266 12.64 7.67 6.41
N THR A 267 12.83 6.38 6.10
CA THR A 267 14.17 5.78 5.94
C THR A 267 15.05 6.55 4.94
N THR A 268 14.46 7.07 3.87
CA THR A 268 15.14 7.85 2.81
C THR A 268 14.64 9.29 2.70
N ASP A 269 14.02 9.83 3.75
CA ASP A 269 13.61 11.24 3.81
C ASP A 269 14.81 12.20 3.55
N PRO A 270 14.57 13.45 3.11
CA PRO A 270 15.64 14.37 2.75
C PRO A 270 16.36 14.96 3.97
N PHE A 271 16.00 14.62 5.20
CA PHE A 271 16.43 15.35 6.39
C PHE A 271 17.73 14.83 7.00
N ILE A 272 18.54 15.76 7.48
CA ILE A 272 19.74 15.46 8.28
C ILE A 272 19.35 15.51 9.75
N TYR A 273 19.50 14.37 10.43
CA TYR A 273 19.25 14.24 11.86
C TYR A 273 20.54 14.37 12.69
N PRO A 274 20.46 14.73 13.98
CA PRO A 274 21.61 14.72 14.89
C PRO A 274 22.41 13.42 14.81
N THR A 275 23.74 13.52 14.80
CA THR A 275 24.65 12.37 14.60
C THR A 275 24.37 11.22 15.55
N ASP A 276 24.11 11.49 16.83
CA ASP A 276 23.80 10.45 17.82
C ASP A 276 22.53 9.65 17.46
N LEU A 277 21.53 10.29 16.82
CA LEU A 277 20.32 9.61 16.34
C LEU A 277 20.60 8.84 15.06
N SER A 278 21.24 9.48 14.08
CA SER A 278 21.56 8.85 12.79
C SER A 278 22.44 7.61 12.97
N ASP A 279 23.44 7.66 13.86
CA ASP A 279 24.32 6.52 14.17
C ASP A 279 23.57 5.39 14.88
N PHE A 280 22.70 5.72 15.85
CA PHE A 280 21.97 4.71 16.62
C PHE A 280 20.92 3.98 15.77
N PHE A 281 20.21 4.72 14.92
CA PHE A 281 19.17 4.17 14.04
C PHE A 281 19.71 3.78 12.65
N MET A 282 21.01 3.93 12.42
CA MET A 282 21.70 3.60 11.18
C MET A 282 21.11 4.27 9.93
N LYS A 283 20.54 5.48 10.06
CA LYS A 283 20.01 6.22 8.91
C LYS A 283 21.17 6.62 8.02
N CYS A 284 21.24 6.03 6.83
CA CYS A 284 22.41 6.14 5.93
C CYS A 284 22.10 6.71 4.54
N ALA A 285 20.85 7.09 4.27
CA ALA A 285 20.43 7.56 2.96
C ALA A 285 19.44 8.73 3.04
N GLN A 286 19.43 9.52 1.97
CA GLN A 286 18.53 10.63 1.73
C GLN A 286 18.18 10.64 0.24
N VAL A 287 16.91 10.91 -0.06
CA VAL A 287 16.41 11.16 -1.42
C VAL A 287 15.60 12.45 -1.36
N ASP A 288 16.09 13.48 -2.03
CA ASP A 288 15.43 14.79 -2.10
C ASP A 288 14.95 15.08 -3.52
N VAL A 289 13.63 15.04 -3.70
CA VAL A 289 13.01 15.35 -5.00
C VAL A 289 13.11 16.83 -5.37
N GLU A 290 13.49 17.72 -4.44
CA GLU A 290 13.78 19.11 -4.77
C GLU A 290 15.01 19.26 -5.68
N HIS A 291 15.89 18.27 -5.70
CA HIS A 291 17.00 18.23 -6.64
C HIS A 291 16.60 17.85 -8.07
N ILE A 292 15.34 17.48 -8.30
CA ILE A 292 14.78 17.15 -9.61
C ILE A 292 13.84 18.28 -10.04
N LYS A 293 14.23 19.06 -11.04
CA LYS A 293 13.45 20.21 -11.54
C LYS A 293 12.86 19.93 -12.92
N THR A 294 11.83 20.68 -13.29
CA THR A 294 11.08 20.49 -14.53
C THR A 294 11.31 21.63 -15.52
N THR A 295 11.17 21.35 -16.82
CA THR A 295 11.18 22.38 -17.88
C THR A 295 9.75 22.78 -18.26
N ASP A 296 9.59 23.89 -18.98
CA ASP A 296 8.30 24.35 -19.52
C ASP A 296 7.61 23.34 -20.46
N ARG A 297 8.32 22.29 -20.90
CA ARG A 297 7.75 21.22 -21.73
C ARG A 297 6.92 20.24 -20.91
N PHE A 298 7.09 20.19 -19.59
CA PHE A 298 6.25 19.38 -18.73
C PHE A 298 5.04 20.19 -18.27
N LEU A 299 3.94 20.02 -18.98
CA LEU A 299 2.70 20.79 -18.83
C LEU A 299 1.90 20.42 -17.57
N SER A 300 2.15 19.24 -17.02
CA SER A 300 1.41 18.69 -15.88
C SER A 300 2.04 19.05 -14.54
N GLY A 301 3.31 18.74 -14.34
CA GLY A 301 4.01 18.97 -13.07
C GLY A 301 4.17 17.70 -12.22
N HIS A 302 4.76 17.88 -11.05
CA HIS A 302 5.13 16.80 -10.13
C HIS A 302 4.76 17.16 -8.70
N PHE A 303 4.70 16.15 -7.83
CA PHE A 303 4.42 16.31 -6.40
C PHE A 303 5.33 15.39 -5.59
N ALA A 304 5.57 15.74 -4.33
CA ALA A 304 6.30 14.90 -3.39
C ALA A 304 5.35 13.87 -2.77
N SER A 305 5.73 12.59 -2.79
CA SER A 305 4.88 11.48 -2.34
C SER A 305 5.55 10.77 -1.17
N TYR A 306 4.90 10.80 -0.01
CA TYR A 306 5.43 10.15 1.19
C TYR A 306 4.49 9.08 1.75
N HIS A 307 5.08 8.00 2.25
CA HIS A 307 4.43 7.09 3.19
C HIS A 307 4.79 7.56 4.59
N VAL A 308 3.81 7.95 5.40
CA VAL A 308 4.03 8.50 6.74
C VAL A 308 3.05 7.86 7.70
N TYR A 309 3.57 7.24 8.75
CA TYR A 309 2.79 6.55 9.76
C TYR A 309 2.98 7.20 11.13
N PRO A 310 1.95 7.28 11.99
CA PRO A 310 2.05 8.03 13.24
C PRO A 310 2.99 7.41 14.28
N TYR A 311 3.33 6.13 14.11
CA TYR A 311 4.21 5.36 14.98
C TYR A 311 5.62 5.13 14.42
N TYR A 312 5.91 5.61 13.19
CA TYR A 312 7.18 5.36 12.49
C TYR A 312 7.77 6.65 11.92
N PRO A 313 9.10 6.83 11.93
CA PRO A 313 10.12 5.96 12.54
C PRO A 313 10.35 6.31 14.01
N ASP A 314 10.81 5.31 14.76
CA ASP A 314 11.07 5.41 16.20
C ASP A 314 11.92 6.62 16.57
N TYR A 315 12.89 7.00 15.71
CA TYR A 315 13.83 8.09 15.99
C TYR A 315 13.18 9.47 16.12
N LEU A 316 11.99 9.70 15.52
CA LEU A 316 11.27 10.97 15.70
C LEU A 316 10.87 11.18 17.16
N SER A 317 10.54 10.10 17.88
CA SER A 317 10.19 10.16 19.30
C SER A 317 11.37 10.56 20.21
N HIS A 318 12.61 10.50 19.69
CA HIS A 318 13.81 10.88 20.42
C HIS A 318 14.22 12.35 20.21
N ILE A 319 13.53 13.09 19.34
CA ILE A 319 13.73 14.53 19.15
C ILE A 319 13.09 15.27 20.33
N LYS A 320 13.93 15.95 21.12
CA LYS A 320 13.50 16.65 22.36
C LYS A 320 12.91 18.03 22.11
N ASP A 321 13.39 18.73 21.09
CA ASP A 321 12.95 20.07 20.74
C ASP A 321 12.64 20.11 19.25
N TRP A 322 11.35 20.31 18.94
CA TRP A 322 10.84 20.39 17.59
C TRP A 322 10.82 21.82 17.05
N SER A 323 10.94 22.84 17.90
CA SER A 323 10.86 24.24 17.49
C SER A 323 11.81 24.64 16.35
N PRO A 324 13.04 24.09 16.23
CA PRO A 324 13.93 24.40 15.11
C PRO A 324 13.43 23.90 13.74
N PHE A 325 12.51 22.91 13.72
CA PHE A 325 12.06 22.23 12.52
C PHE A 325 10.66 22.66 12.07
N LEU A 326 9.96 23.46 12.89
CA LEU A 326 8.59 23.88 12.61
C LEU A 326 8.55 25.26 11.95
N PRO A 327 7.68 25.48 10.94
CA PRO A 327 7.37 26.80 10.43
C PRO A 327 6.86 27.76 11.51
N GLU A 328 7.02 29.06 11.28
CA GLU A 328 6.51 30.08 12.18
C GLU A 328 4.99 29.93 12.41
N GLY A 329 4.58 29.93 13.67
CA GLY A 329 3.16 29.79 14.05
C GLY A 329 2.61 28.37 14.03
N LYS A 330 3.39 27.36 13.62
CA LYS A 330 3.00 25.94 13.69
C LYS A 330 3.46 25.29 15.01
N THR A 331 2.79 24.22 15.40
CA THR A 331 3.03 23.51 16.66
C THR A 331 3.00 22.00 16.46
N ALA A 332 3.90 21.31 17.15
CA ALA A 332 3.94 19.86 17.25
C ALA A 332 2.92 19.30 18.26
N TYR A 333 2.15 20.14 18.95
CA TYR A 333 1.27 19.68 20.03
C TYR A 333 -0.19 19.65 19.61
N THR A 334 -0.93 18.66 20.10
CA THR A 334 -2.39 18.60 19.99
C THR A 334 -3.04 19.72 20.81
N GLU A 335 -4.33 19.95 20.60
CA GLU A 335 -5.10 20.95 21.37
C GLU A 335 -5.04 20.71 22.89
N ASN A 336 -4.87 19.44 23.31
CA ASN A 336 -4.76 19.05 24.71
C ASN A 336 -3.31 19.13 25.26
N GLY A 337 -2.36 19.65 24.48
CA GLY A 337 -0.97 19.79 24.89
C GLY A 337 -0.15 18.50 24.86
N VAL A 338 -0.61 17.47 24.15
CA VAL A 338 0.14 16.22 23.94
C VAL A 338 1.06 16.40 22.73
N LEU A 339 2.31 15.96 22.83
CA LEU A 339 3.23 15.98 21.70
C LEU A 339 2.70 15.06 20.57
N ASN A 340 2.71 15.55 19.35
CA ASN A 340 2.31 14.83 18.15
C ASN A 340 3.49 14.86 17.16
N THR A 341 4.36 13.86 17.25
CA THR A 341 5.56 13.72 16.41
C THR A 341 5.20 13.53 14.94
N TYR A 342 4.07 12.88 14.65
CA TYR A 342 3.53 12.74 13.31
C TYR A 342 3.24 14.11 12.68
N LYS A 343 2.47 14.96 13.36
CA LYS A 343 2.19 16.33 12.92
C LYS A 343 3.45 17.17 12.75
N ALA A 344 4.38 17.06 13.68
CA ALA A 344 5.65 17.77 13.60
C ALA A 344 6.45 17.39 12.34
N TYR A 345 6.51 16.10 12.04
CA TYR A 345 7.17 15.58 10.84
C TYR A 345 6.44 15.98 9.55
N LEU A 346 5.10 15.98 9.54
CA LEU A 346 4.33 16.50 8.41
C LEU A 346 4.65 17.97 8.10
N HIS A 347 4.74 18.82 9.14
CA HIS A 347 5.18 20.20 8.96
C HIS A 347 6.60 20.33 8.40
N MET A 348 7.52 19.44 8.78
CA MET A 348 8.86 19.42 8.19
C MET A 348 8.81 19.12 6.69
N LEU A 349 8.02 18.11 6.29
CA LEU A 349 7.87 17.73 4.89
C LEU A 349 7.28 18.87 4.06
N THR A 350 6.17 19.45 4.51
CA THR A 350 5.51 20.52 3.75
C THR A 350 6.29 21.82 3.73
N ALA A 351 7.15 22.08 4.72
CA ALA A 351 8.02 23.25 4.73
C ALA A 351 9.30 23.08 3.90
N HIS A 352 9.71 21.84 3.63
CA HIS A 352 10.89 21.53 2.83
C HIS A 352 10.63 21.62 1.33
N HIS A 353 9.40 21.31 0.90
CA HIS A 353 9.07 21.19 -0.52
C HIS A 353 8.53 22.49 -1.13
N ASP A 354 8.99 22.79 -2.34
CA ASP A 354 8.47 23.85 -3.23
C ASP A 354 7.41 23.31 -4.21
N ILE A 355 6.95 22.09 -3.97
CA ILE A 355 5.95 21.37 -4.77
C ILE A 355 4.89 20.76 -3.84
N PRO A 356 3.71 20.39 -4.36
CA PRO A 356 2.64 19.85 -3.52
C PRO A 356 3.10 18.57 -2.82
N VAL A 357 2.79 18.43 -1.53
CA VAL A 357 3.12 17.23 -0.75
C VAL A 357 1.87 16.38 -0.57
N VAL A 358 1.90 15.14 -1.03
CA VAL A 358 0.82 14.16 -0.87
C VAL A 358 1.30 13.04 0.06
N ILE A 359 0.57 12.82 1.15
CA ILE A 359 0.81 11.66 2.01
C ILE A 359 0.12 10.46 1.38
N SER A 360 0.81 9.85 0.42
CA SER A 360 0.34 8.71 -0.38
C SER A 360 0.10 7.43 0.42
N GLU A 361 0.50 7.39 1.68
CA GLU A 361 0.19 6.28 2.57
C GLU A 361 0.24 6.70 4.04
N TYR A 362 -0.81 6.38 4.79
CA TYR A 362 -0.88 6.52 6.24
C TYR A 362 -1.96 5.58 6.79
N GLY A 363 -1.82 5.10 8.02
CA GLY A 363 -2.84 4.24 8.62
C GLY A 363 -2.45 3.69 9.99
N VAL A 364 -3.39 3.00 10.62
CA VAL A 364 -3.20 2.25 11.88
C VAL A 364 -3.95 0.92 11.79
N SER A 365 -3.50 -0.06 12.57
CA SER A 365 -4.00 -1.44 12.49
C SER A 365 -4.82 -1.84 13.70
N THR A 366 -5.85 -2.66 13.48
CA THR A 366 -6.67 -3.28 14.54
C THR A 366 -6.21 -4.69 14.93
N GLY A 367 -5.13 -5.19 14.32
CA GLY A 367 -4.57 -6.49 14.66
C GLY A 367 -4.14 -6.55 16.12
N ARG A 368 -4.25 -7.72 16.75
CA ARG A 368 -4.00 -7.86 18.19
C ARG A 368 -2.52 -7.73 18.57
N GLY A 369 -1.61 -8.15 17.70
CA GLY A 369 -0.18 -7.90 17.90
C GLY A 369 0.17 -6.46 17.55
N MET A 370 1.20 -5.93 18.20
CA MET A 370 1.70 -4.58 17.97
C MET A 370 3.16 -4.67 17.53
N ALA A 371 3.47 -4.15 16.36
CA ALA A 371 4.85 -4.13 15.84
C ALA A 371 5.60 -2.85 16.23
N GLN A 372 4.92 -1.70 16.20
CA GLN A 372 5.45 -0.40 16.60
C GLN A 372 4.42 0.36 17.42
N ARG A 373 4.93 1.19 18.33
CA ARG A 373 4.13 1.95 19.29
C ARG A 373 4.41 3.42 19.10
N ASP A 374 3.36 4.21 18.97
CA ASP A 374 3.47 5.66 19.12
C ASP A 374 3.58 6.01 20.61
N MET A 375 4.61 6.77 20.95
CA MET A 375 4.97 7.11 22.33
C MET A 375 4.06 8.17 22.94
N ASN A 376 3.29 8.92 22.14
CA ASN A 376 2.61 10.14 22.63
C ASN A 376 1.08 10.12 22.47
N THR A 377 0.55 9.69 21.34
CA THR A 377 -0.88 9.77 20.99
C THR A 377 -1.59 8.41 20.97
N SER A 378 -0.87 7.29 21.14
CA SER A 378 -1.38 5.91 21.13
C SER A 378 -1.93 5.44 19.77
N ARG A 379 -1.57 6.13 18.67
CA ARG A 379 -1.86 5.69 17.29
C ARG A 379 -0.83 4.64 16.88
N ASN A 380 -1.07 3.39 17.29
CA ASN A 380 -0.09 2.30 17.21
C ASN A 380 -0.23 1.47 15.93
N GLN A 381 0.80 0.67 15.64
CA GLN A 381 0.77 -0.33 14.58
C GLN A 381 0.19 -1.65 15.11
N GLY A 382 -1.11 -1.64 15.41
CA GLY A 382 -1.83 -2.75 16.05
C GLY A 382 -2.25 -2.41 17.47
N TYR A 383 -2.94 -3.36 18.11
CA TYR A 383 -3.51 -3.24 19.46
C TYR A 383 -4.51 -2.08 19.59
N MET A 384 -5.36 -1.90 18.57
CA MET A 384 -6.43 -0.90 18.54
C MET A 384 -7.75 -1.57 18.20
N SER A 385 -8.85 -1.07 18.76
CA SER A 385 -10.21 -1.39 18.29
C SER A 385 -10.52 -0.68 16.97
N GLU A 386 -11.52 -1.14 16.23
CA GLU A 386 -12.00 -0.47 15.00
C GLU A 386 -12.48 0.97 15.26
N VAL A 387 -13.06 1.23 16.45
CA VAL A 387 -13.46 2.60 16.85
C VAL A 387 -12.23 3.49 17.05
N GLU A 388 -11.20 2.99 17.73
CA GLU A 388 -9.94 3.72 17.90
C GLU A 388 -9.22 3.93 16.56
N GLN A 389 -9.26 2.94 15.66
CA GLN A 389 -8.73 3.04 14.31
C GLN A 389 -9.43 4.17 13.55
N GLY A 390 -10.77 4.21 13.55
CA GLY A 390 -11.54 5.26 12.90
C GLY A 390 -11.17 6.67 13.38
N ASN A 391 -11.08 6.86 14.70
CA ASN A 391 -10.67 8.15 15.28
C ASN A 391 -9.23 8.52 14.89
N ALA A 392 -8.30 7.58 14.98
CA ALA A 392 -6.90 7.81 14.62
C ALA A 392 -6.72 8.19 13.14
N LEU A 393 -7.51 7.60 12.24
CA LEU A 393 -7.49 7.92 10.81
C LEU A 393 -8.02 9.33 10.53
N ILE A 394 -9.06 9.76 11.24
CA ILE A 394 -9.58 11.14 11.18
C ILE A 394 -8.51 12.13 11.65
N GLU A 395 -7.92 11.89 12.84
CA GLU A 395 -6.87 12.75 13.39
C GLU A 395 -5.65 12.84 12.47
N CYS A 396 -5.22 11.72 11.87
CA CYS A 396 -4.12 11.74 10.91
C CYS A 396 -4.45 12.55 9.66
N TYR A 397 -5.68 12.46 9.14
CA TYR A 397 -6.11 13.25 7.99
C TYR A 397 -6.15 14.75 8.31
N GLU A 398 -6.70 15.12 9.47
CA GLU A 398 -6.71 16.52 9.94
C GLU A 398 -5.29 17.08 10.13
N ASP A 399 -4.37 16.29 10.70
CA ASP A 399 -2.95 16.64 10.83
C ASP A 399 -2.29 16.89 9.47
N ILE A 400 -2.59 16.07 8.45
CA ILE A 400 -2.07 16.24 7.08
C ILE A 400 -2.56 17.56 6.47
N LEU A 401 -3.85 17.86 6.60
CA LEU A 401 -4.41 19.09 6.06
C LEU A 401 -3.87 20.33 6.80
N ASP A 402 -3.77 20.30 8.13
CA ASP A 402 -3.19 21.42 8.89
C ASP A 402 -1.70 21.61 8.58
N ALA A 403 -0.98 20.55 8.23
CA ALA A 403 0.38 20.64 7.75
C ALA A 403 0.50 21.31 6.37
N GLY A 404 -0.58 21.42 5.61
CA GLY A 404 -0.58 21.96 4.25
C GLY A 404 -0.35 20.90 3.17
N GLY A 405 -0.62 19.62 3.47
CA GLY A 405 -0.58 18.57 2.45
C GLY A 405 -1.65 18.79 1.37
N ALA A 406 -1.30 18.55 0.11
CA ALA A 406 -2.18 18.66 -1.05
C ALA A 406 -3.17 17.48 -1.17
N GLY A 407 -3.10 16.52 -0.25
CA GLY A 407 -4.00 15.39 -0.15
C GLY A 407 -3.33 14.18 0.48
N SER A 408 -4.06 13.08 0.55
CA SER A 408 -3.60 11.85 1.17
C SER A 408 -4.26 10.61 0.58
N CYS A 409 -3.64 9.45 0.79
CA CYS A 409 -4.21 8.14 0.47
C CYS A 409 -4.15 7.24 1.70
N LEU A 410 -5.31 6.88 2.23
CA LEU A 410 -5.44 6.03 3.40
C LEU A 410 -5.01 4.60 3.11
N PHE A 411 -4.25 3.99 4.01
CA PHE A 411 -3.84 2.59 3.98
C PHE A 411 -4.73 1.76 4.93
N THR A 412 -5.64 0.91 4.43
CA THR A 412 -6.00 0.65 3.01
C THR A 412 -7.51 0.34 2.87
N TRP A 413 -8.02 0.18 1.65
CA TRP A 413 -9.44 -0.08 1.42
C TRP A 413 -9.91 -1.39 2.05
N GLN A 414 -9.19 -2.49 1.83
CA GLN A 414 -9.52 -3.81 2.36
C GLN A 414 -8.34 -4.42 3.11
N ASP A 415 -8.64 -5.30 4.07
CA ASP A 415 -7.64 -6.09 4.77
C ASP A 415 -6.72 -6.84 3.80
N GLU A 416 -5.42 -6.84 4.09
CA GLU A 416 -4.45 -7.53 3.25
C GLU A 416 -4.14 -8.91 3.81
N TRP A 417 -5.03 -9.86 3.53
CA TRP A 417 -5.02 -11.22 4.07
C TRP A 417 -3.67 -11.97 3.98
N PHE A 418 -2.85 -11.66 2.97
CA PHE A 418 -1.57 -12.33 2.74
C PHE A 418 -0.41 -11.74 3.54
N LYS A 419 -0.59 -10.55 4.13
CA LYS A 419 0.49 -9.82 4.80
C LYS A 419 0.91 -10.52 6.09
N ARG A 420 2.13 -10.19 6.52
CA ARG A 420 2.82 -10.74 7.68
C ARG A 420 3.73 -9.69 8.28
N THR A 421 4.02 -9.83 9.56
CA THR A 421 4.90 -8.92 10.30
C THR A 421 6.05 -9.70 10.92
N TRP A 422 7.21 -9.07 11.03
CA TRP A 422 8.45 -9.73 11.46
C TRP A 422 8.34 -10.37 12.86
N ASN A 423 7.56 -9.76 13.77
CA ASN A 423 7.39 -10.20 15.15
C ASN A 423 6.41 -11.36 15.31
N THR A 424 5.69 -11.78 14.25
CA THR A 424 4.84 -12.99 14.24
C THR A 424 5.34 -14.06 13.26
N MET A 425 6.44 -13.80 12.52
CA MET A 425 6.99 -14.71 11.51
C MET A 425 7.26 -16.14 12.01
N TYR A 426 7.56 -16.31 13.31
CA TYR A 426 7.80 -17.62 13.91
C TYR A 426 6.55 -18.50 14.01
N ALA A 427 5.36 -17.92 13.89
CA ALA A 427 4.07 -18.57 14.11
C ALA A 427 3.27 -18.80 12.81
N VAL A 428 3.80 -18.41 11.64
CA VAL A 428 3.09 -18.49 10.35
C VAL A 428 3.65 -19.56 9.43
N ASP A 429 2.76 -20.30 8.74
CA ASP A 429 3.15 -21.19 7.63
C ASP A 429 3.18 -20.41 6.31
N LEU A 430 4.38 -20.03 5.88
CA LEU A 430 4.60 -19.25 4.66
C LEU A 430 4.08 -19.91 3.38
N LYS A 431 3.87 -21.24 3.37
CA LYS A 431 3.34 -21.95 2.19
C LYS A 431 1.82 -21.98 2.17
N ARG A 432 1.17 -21.57 3.26
CA ARG A 432 -0.28 -21.62 3.43
C ARG A 432 -0.89 -20.29 3.86
N THR A 433 -0.11 -19.20 3.92
CA THR A 433 -0.55 -17.87 4.35
C THR A 433 -1.90 -17.42 3.76
N PRO A 434 -2.24 -17.64 2.48
CA PRO A 434 -3.54 -17.25 1.95
C PRO A 434 -4.75 -17.92 2.62
N PHE A 435 -4.55 -19.03 3.31
CA PHE A 435 -5.61 -19.84 3.90
C PHE A 435 -5.81 -19.58 5.40
N TRP A 436 -5.03 -18.68 6.00
CA TRP A 436 -5.08 -18.41 7.43
C TRP A 436 -5.14 -16.91 7.69
N SER A 437 -6.05 -16.51 8.56
CA SER A 437 -6.17 -15.14 9.06
C SER A 437 -5.47 -15.07 10.40
N ASP A 438 -4.29 -14.45 10.46
CA ASP A 438 -3.52 -14.39 11.71
C ASP A 438 -3.82 -13.09 12.45
N TYR A 439 -4.77 -13.12 13.38
CA TYR A 439 -5.16 -11.95 14.17
C TYR A 439 -4.03 -11.33 15.00
N GLN A 440 -2.91 -12.04 15.20
CA GLN A 440 -1.72 -11.51 15.86
C GLN A 440 -0.88 -10.63 14.93
N THR A 441 -1.04 -10.76 13.62
CA THR A 441 -0.29 -10.02 12.62
C THR A 441 -0.97 -8.69 12.34
N ASN A 442 -0.39 -7.58 12.81
CA ASN A 442 -0.91 -6.23 12.58
C ASN A 442 -1.06 -5.89 11.08
N GLU A 443 -0.17 -6.39 10.23
CA GLU A 443 -0.14 -6.08 8.80
C GLU A 443 -1.36 -6.57 8.01
N GLN A 444 -2.18 -7.47 8.55
CA GLN A 444 -3.40 -7.94 7.88
C GLN A 444 -4.61 -7.01 8.09
N TYR A 445 -4.64 -6.22 9.16
CA TYR A 445 -5.86 -5.54 9.66
C TYR A 445 -5.77 -4.02 9.61
N PHE A 446 -5.38 -3.49 8.45
CA PHE A 446 -5.40 -2.04 8.15
C PHE A 446 -6.64 -1.64 7.33
N GLY A 447 -7.42 -2.59 6.85
CA GLY A 447 -8.52 -2.34 5.93
C GLY A 447 -9.66 -1.55 6.59
N LEU A 448 -10.26 -0.64 5.83
CA LEU A 448 -11.61 -0.13 6.14
C LEU A 448 -12.68 -1.22 5.94
N LEU A 449 -12.44 -2.11 4.98
CA LEU A 449 -13.21 -3.32 4.73
C LEU A 449 -12.48 -4.51 5.34
N SER A 450 -13.05 -5.04 6.42
CA SER A 450 -12.56 -6.25 7.08
C SER A 450 -12.88 -7.50 6.26
N PHE A 451 -11.96 -8.47 6.30
CA PHE A 451 -12.25 -9.84 5.88
C PHE A 451 -12.45 -10.74 7.10
N ASP A 452 -13.67 -11.24 7.24
CA ASP A 452 -14.02 -12.24 8.24
C ASP A 452 -14.12 -13.64 7.61
N PRO A 453 -13.73 -14.70 8.35
CA PRO A 453 -13.91 -16.07 7.89
C PRO A 453 -15.38 -16.40 7.59
N GLY A 454 -15.60 -17.24 6.58
CA GLY A 454 -16.93 -17.64 6.10
C GLY A 454 -17.36 -16.96 4.79
N GLU A 455 -18.43 -17.45 4.16
CA GLU A 455 -18.91 -16.89 2.87
C GLU A 455 -19.81 -15.65 3.04
N LYS A 456 -20.53 -15.57 4.16
CA LYS A 456 -21.49 -14.51 4.46
C LYS A 456 -21.42 -14.05 5.91
N THR A 457 -21.23 -15.00 6.81
CA THR A 457 -21.08 -14.82 8.24
C THR A 457 -20.01 -15.77 8.73
N SER A 458 -19.33 -15.39 9.81
CA SER A 458 -18.42 -16.29 10.52
C SER A 458 -19.16 -17.43 11.20
N VAL A 459 -18.43 -18.51 11.51
CA VAL A 459 -19.01 -19.66 12.21
C VAL A 459 -19.39 -19.32 13.65
N SER A 460 -18.74 -18.29 14.22
CA SER A 460 -19.14 -17.67 15.47
C SER A 460 -18.64 -16.22 15.58
N TYR A 461 -19.49 -15.35 16.11
CA TYR A 461 -19.07 -14.05 16.64
C TYR A 461 -18.98 -14.14 18.17
N VAL A 462 -17.95 -13.56 18.78
CA VAL A 462 -17.74 -13.63 20.24
C VAL A 462 -18.58 -12.56 20.94
N ASP A 463 -19.90 -12.68 20.82
CA ASP A 463 -20.90 -11.71 21.31
C ASP A 463 -21.83 -12.28 22.39
N GLY A 464 -21.74 -13.59 22.66
CA GLY A 464 -22.57 -14.30 23.64
C GLY A 464 -23.93 -14.74 23.10
N ASP A 465 -24.21 -14.61 21.80
CA ASP A 465 -25.41 -15.17 21.19
C ASP A 465 -25.34 -16.70 21.13
N LEU A 466 -26.29 -17.34 21.80
CA LEU A 466 -26.42 -18.79 21.82
C LEU A 466 -27.03 -19.34 20.53
N SER A 467 -27.66 -18.49 19.70
CA SER A 467 -28.38 -18.92 18.50
C SER A 467 -27.49 -19.59 17.45
N GLU A 468 -26.20 -19.25 17.44
CA GLU A 468 -25.21 -19.84 16.56
C GLU A 468 -24.83 -21.27 16.96
N TRP A 469 -25.04 -21.65 18.22
CA TRP A 469 -24.53 -22.88 18.80
C TRP A 469 -25.59 -23.99 18.83
N THR A 470 -25.20 -25.17 18.35
CA THR A 470 -26.08 -26.34 18.27
C THR A 470 -25.59 -27.48 19.16
N ASP A 471 -26.45 -28.49 19.37
CA ASP A 471 -26.05 -29.71 20.05
C ASP A 471 -24.91 -30.46 19.35
N GLY A 472 -24.72 -30.25 18.03
CA GLY A 472 -23.61 -30.84 17.27
C GLY A 472 -22.24 -30.25 17.61
N ASP A 473 -22.22 -29.02 18.14
CA ASP A 473 -20.99 -28.33 18.53
C ASP A 473 -20.53 -28.70 19.96
N LYS A 474 -21.36 -29.46 20.69
CA LYS A 474 -21.09 -29.82 22.08
C LYS A 474 -19.97 -30.86 22.18
N VAL A 475 -18.87 -30.50 22.83
CA VAL A 475 -17.71 -31.38 23.06
C VAL A 475 -17.70 -31.98 24.46
N LEU A 476 -18.36 -31.35 25.43
CA LEU A 476 -18.50 -31.85 26.79
C LEU A 476 -19.85 -31.45 27.39
N ASP A 477 -20.45 -32.34 28.16
CA ASP A 477 -21.67 -32.11 28.94
C ASP A 477 -21.56 -32.86 30.27
N GLN A 478 -21.35 -32.13 31.37
CA GLN A 478 -21.20 -32.70 32.71
C GLN A 478 -21.71 -31.74 33.78
N GLU A 479 -22.46 -32.28 34.75
CA GLU A 479 -22.78 -31.59 36.02
C GLU A 479 -23.39 -30.18 35.86
N GLY A 480 -24.26 -29.97 34.86
CA GLY A 480 -24.88 -28.66 34.60
C GLY A 480 -23.97 -27.66 33.89
N MET A 481 -22.84 -28.12 33.36
CA MET A 481 -21.93 -27.38 32.49
C MET A 481 -21.79 -28.08 31.15
N SER A 482 -21.79 -27.29 30.07
CA SER A 482 -21.42 -27.76 28.74
C SER A 482 -20.36 -26.89 28.11
N VAL A 483 -19.51 -27.52 27.31
CA VAL A 483 -18.52 -26.85 26.47
C VAL A 483 -18.86 -27.18 25.03
N HIS A 484 -18.99 -26.16 24.21
CA HIS A 484 -19.15 -26.29 22.77
C HIS A 484 -17.92 -25.70 22.08
N MET A 485 -17.57 -26.25 20.92
CA MET A 485 -16.38 -25.85 20.17
C MET A 485 -16.68 -25.72 18.68
N LYS A 486 -16.21 -24.63 18.10
CA LYS A 486 -16.15 -24.40 16.66
C LYS A 486 -14.76 -23.94 16.26
N TYR A 487 -14.45 -23.95 14.98
CA TYR A 487 -13.23 -23.36 14.45
C TYR A 487 -13.43 -22.88 13.02
N ASP A 488 -12.61 -21.94 12.61
CA ASP A 488 -12.48 -21.47 11.23
C ASP A 488 -11.01 -21.15 10.90
N GLU A 489 -10.77 -20.42 9.81
CA GLU A 489 -9.45 -20.00 9.34
C GLU A 489 -8.74 -18.98 10.26
N LYS A 490 -9.43 -18.44 11.26
CA LYS A 490 -8.92 -17.40 12.19
C LYS A 490 -8.81 -17.93 13.62
N PHE A 491 -9.83 -18.62 14.15
CA PHE A 491 -9.87 -19.01 15.57
C PHE A 491 -10.40 -20.42 15.85
N VAL A 492 -10.13 -20.88 17.08
CA VAL A 492 -10.91 -21.92 17.76
C VAL A 492 -11.79 -21.23 18.79
N TYR A 493 -13.10 -21.41 18.67
CA TYR A 493 -14.12 -20.77 19.49
C TYR A 493 -14.60 -21.74 20.56
N PHE A 494 -14.75 -21.25 21.79
CA PHE A 494 -15.32 -22.00 22.89
C PHE A 494 -16.53 -21.26 23.45
N LEU A 495 -17.68 -21.94 23.52
CA LEU A 495 -18.80 -21.53 24.36
C LEU A 495 -18.80 -22.41 25.61
N VAL A 496 -18.66 -21.77 26.77
CA VAL A 496 -18.84 -22.45 28.06
C VAL A 496 -20.17 -22.03 28.65
N TYR A 497 -21.09 -22.97 28.73
CA TYR A 497 -22.38 -22.77 29.37
C TYR A 497 -22.36 -23.41 30.75
N LYS A 498 -22.75 -22.64 31.77
CA LYS A 498 -22.97 -23.13 33.14
C LYS A 498 -24.26 -22.53 33.67
N GLU A 499 -25.16 -23.38 34.13
CA GLU A 499 -26.41 -22.91 34.73
C GLU A 499 -26.11 -22.10 36.00
N ASN A 500 -26.71 -20.91 36.12
CA ASN A 500 -26.53 -20.00 37.25
C ASN A 500 -25.07 -19.56 37.52
N LEU A 501 -24.22 -19.47 36.48
CA LEU A 501 -22.86 -18.94 36.60
C LEU A 501 -22.86 -17.54 37.23
N LYS A 502 -22.11 -17.36 38.32
CA LYS A 502 -21.83 -16.04 38.89
C LYS A 502 -20.51 -15.49 38.36
N PHE A 503 -20.61 -14.72 37.29
CA PHE A 503 -19.48 -14.00 36.71
C PHE A 503 -18.84 -13.07 37.77
N GLY A 504 -17.51 -13.07 37.92
CA GLY A 504 -16.83 -12.32 38.99
C GLY A 504 -16.59 -13.07 40.30
N GLU A 505 -17.36 -14.14 40.56
CA GLU A 505 -17.24 -14.93 41.80
C GLU A 505 -16.69 -16.35 41.55
N GLU A 506 -16.88 -16.87 40.34
CA GLU A 506 -16.54 -18.23 39.98
C GLU A 506 -15.48 -18.28 38.88
N VAL A 507 -14.47 -19.13 39.08
CA VAL A 507 -13.44 -19.41 38.07
C VAL A 507 -13.81 -20.66 37.31
N LEU A 508 -13.77 -20.59 35.97
CA LEU A 508 -13.96 -21.73 35.09
C LEU A 508 -12.63 -22.19 34.54
N TYR A 509 -12.43 -23.51 34.52
CA TYR A 509 -11.22 -24.14 34.05
C TYR A 509 -11.54 -25.04 32.87
N ILE A 510 -10.86 -24.81 31.74
CA ILE A 510 -10.94 -25.67 30.56
C ILE A 510 -9.58 -26.32 30.34
N PRO A 511 -9.38 -27.57 30.79
CA PRO A 511 -8.16 -28.31 30.49
C PRO A 511 -8.13 -28.74 29.02
N ILE A 512 -7.01 -28.47 28.33
CA ILE A 512 -6.76 -28.85 26.94
C ILE A 512 -5.64 -29.88 26.87
N ASP A 513 -5.99 -31.09 26.42
CA ASP A 513 -5.09 -32.17 26.04
C ASP A 513 -4.92 -32.13 24.51
N THR A 514 -3.73 -31.75 24.05
CA THR A 514 -3.42 -31.63 22.62
C THR A 514 -2.76 -32.89 22.07
N THR A 515 -2.17 -33.70 22.94
CA THR A 515 -1.50 -34.94 22.55
C THR A 515 -1.48 -35.96 23.69
N PRO A 516 -1.78 -37.24 23.41
CA PRO A 516 -1.76 -38.31 24.41
C PRO A 516 -0.37 -38.59 25.04
N LYS A 517 0.68 -37.91 24.58
CA LYS A 517 2.09 -38.19 24.93
C LYS A 517 2.73 -37.14 25.84
N SER A 518 2.04 -36.05 26.15
CA SER A 518 2.54 -35.01 27.05
C SER A 518 1.46 -34.54 28.02
N GLY A 519 1.76 -33.49 28.77
CA GLY A 519 0.86 -32.90 29.77
C GLY A 519 1.19 -33.29 31.21
N SER A 520 0.46 -32.67 32.14
CA SER A 520 0.52 -32.91 33.58
C SER A 520 -0.87 -33.29 34.10
N SER A 521 -0.93 -34.22 35.05
CA SER A 521 -2.17 -34.55 35.76
C SER A 521 -2.45 -33.61 36.95
N TYR A 522 -1.57 -32.65 37.20
CA TYR A 522 -1.70 -31.67 38.29
C TYR A 522 -1.20 -30.29 37.87
N CYS A 523 -2.06 -29.28 38.02
CA CYS A 523 -1.69 -27.87 37.89
C CYS A 523 -1.46 -27.27 39.27
N ARG A 524 -0.19 -27.01 39.62
CA ARG A 524 0.18 -26.44 40.93
C ARG A 524 -0.38 -25.03 41.14
N ASN A 525 -0.38 -24.20 40.10
CA ASN A 525 -0.76 -22.78 40.19
C ASN A 525 -2.22 -22.62 40.64
N GLU A 526 -3.11 -23.46 40.11
CA GLU A 526 -4.55 -23.44 40.42
C GLU A 526 -4.95 -24.50 41.46
N GLY A 527 -4.03 -25.40 41.85
CA GLY A 527 -4.29 -26.47 42.81
C GLY A 527 -5.22 -27.59 42.28
N ILE A 528 -5.29 -27.79 40.97
CA ILE A 528 -6.27 -28.68 40.31
C ILE A 528 -5.63 -30.00 39.88
N LEU A 529 -6.33 -31.11 40.16
CA LEU A 529 -6.02 -32.45 39.65
C LEU A 529 -6.90 -32.75 38.44
N PHE A 530 -6.32 -33.39 37.42
CA PHE A 530 -7.00 -33.76 36.20
C PHE A 530 -7.09 -35.28 36.06
N ASP A 531 -8.20 -35.77 35.51
CA ASP A 531 -8.42 -37.21 35.27
C ASP A 531 -7.50 -37.79 34.19
N ARG A 532 -6.90 -36.92 33.37
CA ARG A 532 -5.89 -37.25 32.35
C ARG A 532 -4.81 -36.18 32.31
N ALA A 533 -3.70 -36.47 31.62
CA ALA A 533 -2.65 -35.48 31.40
C ALA A 533 -3.18 -34.32 30.53
N VAL A 534 -2.84 -33.09 30.91
CA VAL A 534 -3.30 -31.84 30.27
C VAL A 534 -2.08 -31.01 29.89
N ASP A 535 -2.05 -30.52 28.64
CA ASP A 535 -0.95 -29.69 28.13
C ASP A 535 -1.15 -28.21 28.47
N PHE A 536 -2.37 -27.71 28.31
CA PHE A 536 -2.73 -26.30 28.54
C PHE A 536 -3.97 -26.19 29.41
N LEU A 537 -4.05 -25.14 30.22
CA LEU A 537 -5.22 -24.83 31.04
C LEU A 537 -5.71 -23.44 30.67
N ILE A 538 -6.91 -23.33 30.11
CA ILE A 538 -7.59 -22.03 29.98
C ILE A 538 -8.27 -21.75 31.32
N VAL A 539 -7.96 -20.59 31.88
CA VAL A 539 -8.56 -20.08 33.13
C VAL A 539 -9.42 -18.88 32.77
N ILE A 540 -10.72 -19.01 32.93
CA ILE A 540 -11.68 -17.91 32.77
C ILE A 540 -12.00 -17.40 34.18
N ASN A 541 -11.40 -16.26 34.51
CA ASN A 541 -11.54 -15.58 35.78
C ASN A 541 -11.96 -14.13 35.47
N GLY A 542 -13.28 -13.91 35.40
CA GLY A 542 -13.90 -12.65 35.00
C GLY A 542 -14.06 -11.67 36.15
#